data_AF-A0ABD2W066-F1
#
_entry.id   AF-A0ABD2W066-F1
#
_cell.length_a   1.000
_cell.length_b   1.000
_cell.length_c   1.000
_cell.angle_alpha   90.00
_cell.angle_beta   90.00
_cell.angle_gamma   90.00
#
_symmetry.space_group_name_H-M   'P 1'
#
loop_
_entity.id
_entity.type
_entity.pdbx_description
1 polymer ?
#
loop_
_entity_poly.entity_id
_entity_poly.type
_entity_poly.pdbx_seq_one_letter_code
_entity_poly.pdbx_strand_id
1 'polypeptide(L)'
;MYMKQEYVENTDISLINPKDELNKKKLNNISLHHEVKKLLRKEKPEVQKKFLKDAVRFLEELCQKFKERYNFKGDYSTYLECLSPLNILKTKTDENGEKLLKELIVELPMLTNNYEKHCVQTIEKEFIELKTSGFTASDFNDLRPDIFWASVKNYVNEAGHCPFVNVASFALNVLCLPNSNAATERVWSQYNWQKNLKKSSKNLNPFGRY
;
A
#
# COMPACT_ATOMS: atom_id res chain seq x y z
N MET A 1 -16.99 -3.53 7.76
CA MET A 1 -16.42 -4.89 7.79
C MET A 1 -17.55 -5.92 7.69
N TYR A 2 -17.45 -6.85 6.75
CA TYR A 2 -18.52 -7.83 6.44
C TYR A 2 -18.28 -9.22 7.06
N MET A 3 -17.04 -9.57 7.38
CA MET A 3 -16.68 -10.77 8.16
C MET A 3 -16.73 -10.51 9.66
N LYS A 4 -16.85 -11.58 10.47
CA LYS A 4 -16.74 -11.53 11.93
C LYS A 4 -15.33 -11.06 12.33
N GLN A 5 -15.27 -10.22 13.35
CA GLN A 5 -14.01 -9.62 13.81
C GLN A 5 -13.07 -10.65 14.40
N GLU A 6 -13.59 -11.47 15.31
CA GLU A 6 -12.87 -12.59 15.91
C GLU A 6 -12.25 -13.54 14.88
N TYR A 7 -12.96 -13.80 13.77
CA TYR A 7 -12.41 -14.61 12.69
C TYR A 7 -11.23 -13.92 12.00
N VAL A 8 -11.35 -12.63 11.67
CA VAL A 8 -10.30 -11.88 10.97
C VAL A 8 -9.07 -11.66 11.86
N GLU A 9 -9.26 -11.43 13.15
CA GLU A 9 -8.16 -11.14 14.09
C GLU A 9 -7.39 -12.40 14.51
N ASN A 10 -8.05 -13.55 14.60
CA ASN A 10 -7.45 -14.80 15.07
C ASN A 10 -7.04 -15.77 13.94
N THR A 11 -7.30 -15.42 12.68
CA THR A 11 -6.94 -16.27 11.54
C THR A 11 -5.79 -15.63 10.78
N ASP A 12 -4.76 -16.42 10.48
CA ASP A 12 -3.69 -16.01 9.58
C ASP A 12 -4.26 -15.51 8.25
N ILE A 13 -3.78 -14.36 7.77
CA ILE A 13 -4.32 -13.69 6.57
C ILE A 13 -4.26 -14.60 5.32
N SER A 14 -3.30 -15.51 5.23
CA SER A 14 -3.20 -16.47 4.13
C SER A 14 -4.33 -17.51 4.18
N LEU A 15 -4.90 -17.78 5.36
CA LEU A 15 -5.96 -18.77 5.60
C LEU A 15 -7.37 -18.16 5.61
N ILE A 16 -7.51 -16.84 5.76
CA ILE A 16 -8.82 -16.16 5.71
C ILE A 16 -9.52 -16.45 4.37
N ASN A 17 -10.71 -17.04 4.40
CA ASN A 17 -11.53 -17.27 3.21
C ASN A 17 -12.60 -16.17 3.08
N PRO A 18 -12.46 -15.24 2.11
CA PRO A 18 -13.42 -14.15 1.93
C PRO A 18 -14.85 -14.61 1.67
N LYS A 19 -15.04 -15.82 1.14
CA LYS A 19 -16.34 -16.39 0.75
C LYS A 19 -16.94 -17.30 1.83
N ASP A 20 -16.31 -17.45 2.99
CA ASP A 20 -16.82 -18.31 4.05
C ASP A 20 -18.13 -17.80 4.65
N GLU A 21 -19.24 -18.48 4.35
CA GLU A 21 -20.58 -18.15 4.83
C GLU A 21 -20.70 -18.23 6.36
N LEU A 22 -19.95 -19.12 7.03
CA LEU A 22 -20.03 -19.29 8.49
C LEU A 22 -19.46 -18.10 9.25
N ASN A 23 -18.48 -17.43 8.64
CA ASN A 23 -17.78 -16.29 9.23
C ASN A 23 -18.23 -14.93 8.68
N LYS A 24 -19.26 -14.90 7.82
CA LYS A 24 -19.94 -13.66 7.42
C LYS A 24 -20.82 -13.11 8.54
N LYS A 25 -20.86 -11.78 8.64
CA LYS A 25 -21.87 -11.08 9.45
C LYS A 25 -23.21 -11.16 8.75
N LYS A 26 -24.28 -11.21 9.54
CA LYS A 26 -25.64 -10.98 9.03
C LYS A 26 -25.69 -9.63 8.30
N LEU A 27 -26.44 -9.54 7.19
CA LEU A 27 -26.51 -8.33 6.34
C LEU A 27 -26.79 -7.05 7.13
N ASN A 28 -27.68 -7.13 8.14
CA ASN A 28 -28.06 -5.98 8.97
C ASN A 28 -26.94 -5.51 9.92
N ASN A 29 -25.93 -6.34 10.16
CA ASN A 29 -24.81 -6.08 11.07
C ASN A 29 -23.55 -5.61 10.32
N ILE A 30 -23.65 -5.35 9.01
CA ILE A 30 -22.54 -4.83 8.22
C ILE A 30 -22.29 -3.37 8.59
N SER A 31 -21.04 -3.05 8.94
CA SER A 31 -20.64 -1.68 9.24
C SER A 31 -20.60 -0.85 7.96
N LEU A 32 -21.67 -0.08 7.72
CA LEU A 32 -21.72 0.99 6.74
C LEU A 32 -21.47 2.35 7.38
N HIS A 33 -20.91 3.29 6.62
CA HIS A 33 -20.77 4.69 7.04
C HIS A 33 -22.14 5.32 7.36
N HIS A 34 -22.18 6.24 8.33
CA HIS A 34 -23.43 6.81 8.84
C HIS A 34 -24.28 7.49 7.76
N GLU A 35 -23.66 8.22 6.82
CA GLU A 35 -24.39 8.85 5.70
C GLU A 35 -25.01 7.82 4.76
N VAL A 36 -24.28 6.73 4.46
CA VAL A 36 -24.81 5.63 3.63
C VAL A 36 -26.00 4.99 4.32
N LYS A 37 -25.92 4.75 5.64
CA LYS A 37 -27.07 4.23 6.42
C LYS A 37 -28.27 5.18 6.38
N LYS A 38 -28.04 6.50 6.46
CA LYS A 38 -29.10 7.51 6.43
C LYS A 38 -29.83 7.52 5.09
N LEU A 39 -29.09 7.41 3.98
CA LEU A 39 -29.67 7.31 2.65
C LEU A 39 -30.42 5.99 2.47
N LEU A 40 -29.79 4.86 2.85
CA LEU A 40 -30.39 3.53 2.69
C LEU A 40 -31.71 3.38 3.47
N ARG A 41 -31.84 3.99 4.65
CA ARG A 41 -33.07 3.97 5.47
C ARG A 41 -34.27 4.62 4.79
N LYS A 42 -34.06 5.51 3.81
CA LYS A 42 -35.14 6.16 3.06
C LYS A 42 -35.69 5.27 1.95
N GLU A 43 -34.96 4.23 1.57
CA GLU A 43 -35.30 3.32 0.48
C GLU A 43 -36.18 2.16 0.94
N LYS A 44 -36.84 1.49 -0.01
CA LYS A 44 -37.65 0.30 0.25
C LYS A 44 -36.80 -0.86 0.79
N PRO A 45 -37.32 -1.72 1.69
CA PRO A 45 -36.55 -2.84 2.28
C PRO A 45 -35.88 -3.75 1.26
N GLU A 46 -36.50 -3.97 0.10
CA GLU A 46 -35.98 -4.79 -1.00
C GLU A 46 -34.72 -4.17 -1.61
N VAL A 47 -34.71 -2.84 -1.79
CA VAL A 47 -33.57 -2.08 -2.30
C VAL A 47 -32.44 -2.09 -1.29
N GLN A 48 -32.75 -1.91 0.00
CA GLN A 48 -31.75 -1.99 1.07
C GLN A 48 -31.06 -3.36 1.09
N LYS A 49 -31.85 -4.43 1.04
CA LYS A 49 -31.35 -5.81 1.04
C LYS A 49 -30.51 -6.12 -0.20
N LYS A 50 -30.92 -5.64 -1.38
CA LYS A 50 -30.17 -5.79 -2.63
C LYS A 50 -28.83 -5.08 -2.55
N PHE A 51 -28.82 -3.80 -2.15
CA PHE A 51 -27.60 -3.02 -1.99
C PHE A 51 -26.61 -3.69 -1.03
N LEU A 52 -27.07 -4.17 0.12
CA LEU A 52 -26.20 -4.86 1.08
C LEU A 52 -25.60 -6.14 0.50
N LYS A 53 -26.38 -6.93 -0.25
CA LYS A 53 -25.87 -8.12 -0.94
C LYS A 53 -24.81 -7.76 -1.98
N ASP A 54 -25.07 -6.74 -2.79
CA ASP A 54 -24.15 -6.32 -3.85
C ASP A 54 -22.84 -5.76 -3.24
N ALA A 55 -22.94 -4.99 -2.15
CA ALA A 55 -21.78 -4.48 -1.42
C ALA A 55 -20.93 -5.60 -0.80
N VAL A 56 -21.57 -6.63 -0.21
CA VAL A 56 -20.87 -7.81 0.31
C VAL A 56 -20.17 -8.53 -0.82
N ARG A 57 -20.87 -8.81 -1.91
CA ARG A 57 -20.31 -9.50 -3.07
C ARG A 57 -19.11 -8.74 -3.65
N PHE A 58 -19.20 -7.41 -3.76
CA PHE A 58 -18.08 -6.57 -4.18
C PHE A 58 -16.88 -6.73 -3.26
N LEU A 59 -17.08 -6.70 -1.94
CA LEU A 59 -16.00 -6.87 -0.95
C LEU A 59 -15.39 -8.27 -1.01
N GLU A 60 -16.20 -9.31 -1.22
CA GLU A 60 -15.72 -10.69 -1.38
C GLU A 60 -14.86 -10.83 -2.63
N GLU A 61 -15.34 -10.33 -3.77
CA GLU A 61 -14.59 -10.35 -5.03
C GLU A 61 -13.30 -9.54 -4.91
N LEU A 62 -13.35 -8.37 -4.25
CA LEU A 62 -12.17 -7.55 -3.99
C LEU A 62 -11.13 -8.29 -3.15
N CYS A 63 -11.53 -8.85 -2.01
CA CYS A 63 -10.63 -9.61 -1.13
C CYS A 63 -10.08 -10.86 -1.82
N GLN A 64 -10.89 -11.56 -2.61
CA GLN A 64 -10.47 -12.73 -3.38
C GLN A 64 -9.42 -12.35 -4.43
N LYS A 65 -9.67 -11.28 -5.20
CA LYS A 65 -8.71 -10.77 -6.18
C LYS A 65 -7.44 -10.25 -5.52
N PHE A 66 -7.53 -9.72 -4.30
CA PHE A 66 -6.36 -9.34 -3.52
C PHE A 66 -5.54 -10.58 -3.11
N LYS A 67 -6.19 -11.64 -2.60
CA LYS A 67 -5.55 -12.93 -2.29
C LYS A 67 -4.91 -13.62 -3.48
N GLU A 68 -5.53 -13.53 -4.66
CA GLU A 68 -4.97 -14.11 -5.89
C GLU A 68 -3.73 -13.37 -6.39
N ARG A 69 -3.57 -12.10 -6.01
CA ARG A 69 -2.50 -11.24 -6.53
C ARG A 69 -1.31 -11.09 -5.57
N TYR A 70 -1.49 -11.36 -4.28
CA TYR A 70 -0.44 -11.22 -3.27
C TYR A 70 -0.20 -12.55 -2.54
N ASN A 71 1.07 -12.93 -2.44
CA ASN A 71 1.52 -14.06 -1.66
C ASN A 71 1.66 -13.71 -0.17
N PHE A 72 0.55 -13.77 0.56
CA PHE A 72 0.50 -13.47 2.00
C PHE A 72 1.35 -14.38 2.92
N LYS A 73 2.07 -15.36 2.39
CA LYS A 73 2.95 -16.25 3.15
C LYS A 73 4.41 -15.80 3.15
N GLY A 74 4.80 -14.92 2.22
CA GLY A 74 6.18 -14.45 2.10
C GLY A 74 6.51 -13.34 3.11
N ASP A 75 7.70 -13.38 3.69
CA ASP A 75 8.25 -12.24 4.41
C ASP A 75 8.78 -11.20 3.41
N TYR A 76 7.89 -10.34 2.95
CA TYR A 76 8.22 -9.25 2.04
C TYR A 76 9.25 -8.27 2.62
N SER A 77 9.35 -8.17 3.95
CA SER A 77 10.20 -7.17 4.60
C SER A 77 11.68 -7.35 4.26
N THR A 78 12.12 -8.62 4.18
CA THR A 78 13.50 -8.98 3.81
C THR A 78 13.83 -8.55 2.37
N TYR A 79 12.88 -8.68 1.43
CA TYR A 79 13.10 -8.26 0.05
C TYR A 79 13.10 -6.74 -0.13
N LEU A 80 12.33 -6.01 0.69
CA LEU A 80 12.27 -4.55 0.63
C LEU A 80 13.58 -3.87 1.04
N GLU A 81 14.46 -4.57 1.75
CA GLU A 81 15.77 -4.04 2.14
C GLU A 81 16.61 -3.61 0.93
N CYS A 82 16.47 -4.27 -0.23
CA CYS A 82 17.19 -3.89 -1.44
C CYS A 82 16.76 -2.51 -1.99
N LEU A 83 15.55 -2.05 -1.64
CA LEU A 83 15.02 -0.75 -2.04
C LEU A 83 15.33 0.36 -1.01
N SER A 84 16.04 0.04 0.07
CA SER A 84 16.48 1.04 1.04
C SER A 84 17.53 1.96 0.41
N PRO A 85 17.37 3.29 0.47
CA PRO A 85 18.36 4.23 -0.06
C PRO A 85 19.77 4.00 0.50
N LEU A 86 19.87 3.64 1.77
CA LEU A 86 21.15 3.32 2.40
C LEU A 86 21.81 2.07 1.82
N ASN A 87 21.03 1.08 1.39
CA ASN A 87 21.57 -0.14 0.80
C ASN A 87 21.92 0.03 -0.68
N ILE A 88 21.18 0.88 -1.40
CA ILE A 88 21.48 1.24 -2.79
C ILE A 88 22.78 2.04 -2.89
N LEU A 89 23.00 2.95 -1.95
CA LEU A 89 24.19 3.82 -1.91
C LEU A 89 25.41 3.16 -1.25
N LYS A 90 25.25 1.98 -0.63
CA LYS A 90 26.39 1.18 -0.15
C LYS A 90 27.13 0.57 -1.34
N THR A 91 28.45 0.42 -1.17
CA THR A 91 29.47 0.00 -2.16
C THR A 91 29.05 -1.02 -3.24
N LYS A 92 29.64 -0.86 -4.44
CA LYS A 92 29.33 -1.46 -5.77
C LYS A 92 29.19 -2.99 -5.90
N THR A 93 29.41 -3.79 -4.85
CA THR A 93 29.56 -5.26 -4.96
C THR A 93 28.63 -6.05 -4.04
N ASP A 94 27.48 -5.49 -3.67
CA ASP A 94 26.47 -6.24 -2.92
C ASP A 94 25.60 -7.08 -3.88
N GLU A 95 26.09 -8.29 -4.22
CA GLU A 95 25.35 -9.31 -4.98
C GLU A 95 24.01 -9.68 -4.32
N ASN A 96 23.90 -9.49 -3.00
CA ASN A 96 22.69 -9.79 -2.24
C ASN A 96 21.53 -8.86 -2.65
N GLY A 97 21.78 -7.56 -2.83
CA GLY A 97 20.74 -6.61 -3.25
C GLY A 97 20.13 -6.93 -4.62
N GLU A 98 20.93 -7.39 -5.58
CA GLU A 98 20.43 -7.80 -6.90
C GLU A 98 19.59 -9.07 -6.83
N LYS A 99 20.03 -10.05 -6.02
CA LYS A 99 19.24 -11.26 -5.75
C LYS A 99 17.91 -10.91 -5.10
N LEU A 100 17.91 -10.06 -4.07
CA LEU A 100 16.69 -9.62 -3.38
C LEU A 100 15.73 -8.89 -4.33
N LEU A 101 16.24 -8.07 -5.26
CA LEU A 101 15.41 -7.42 -6.28
C LEU A 101 14.74 -8.46 -7.19
N LYS A 102 15.47 -9.49 -7.62
CA LYS A 102 14.94 -10.58 -8.45
C LYS A 102 13.81 -11.32 -7.76
N GLU A 103 14.02 -11.72 -6.50
CA GLU A 103 12.99 -12.36 -5.69
C GLU A 103 11.77 -11.43 -5.50
N LEU A 104 12.00 -10.13 -5.27
CA LEU A 104 10.93 -9.15 -5.13
C LEU A 104 10.08 -9.00 -6.41
N ILE A 105 10.72 -9.02 -7.58
CA ILE A 105 10.03 -8.97 -8.88
C ILE A 105 9.18 -10.23 -9.10
N VAL A 106 9.69 -11.40 -8.69
CA VAL A 106 8.96 -12.68 -8.75
C VAL A 106 7.77 -12.69 -7.79
N GLU A 107 7.91 -12.11 -6.60
CA GLU A 107 6.81 -12.04 -5.64
C GLU A 107 5.74 -10.99 -6.01
N LEU A 108 6.05 -10.02 -6.87
CA LEU A 108 5.17 -8.91 -7.25
C LEU A 108 4.95 -8.79 -8.77
N PRO A 109 4.42 -9.84 -9.44
CA PRO A 109 4.27 -9.88 -10.90
C PRO A 109 3.34 -8.80 -11.48
N MET A 110 2.40 -8.35 -10.66
CA MET A 110 1.46 -7.28 -10.99
C MET A 110 2.12 -5.93 -11.23
N LEU A 111 3.30 -5.69 -10.65
CA LEU A 111 4.02 -4.42 -10.75
C LEU A 111 4.93 -4.37 -11.99
N THR A 112 5.10 -5.50 -12.67
CA THR A 112 6.00 -5.67 -13.82
C THR A 112 5.26 -6.07 -15.09
N ASN A 113 3.98 -5.67 -15.23
CA ASN A 113 3.12 -6.02 -16.37
C ASN A 113 3.09 -7.53 -16.66
N ASN A 114 2.97 -8.38 -15.63
CA ASN A 114 2.97 -9.84 -15.76
C ASN A 114 4.26 -10.42 -16.38
N TYR A 115 5.43 -9.96 -15.95
CA TYR A 115 6.73 -10.48 -16.40
C TYR A 115 7.04 -10.27 -17.88
N GLU A 116 6.67 -9.14 -18.47
CA GLU A 116 7.25 -8.81 -19.77
C GLU A 116 8.78 -8.79 -19.62
N LYS A 117 9.43 -9.78 -20.26
CA LYS A 117 10.86 -10.07 -20.08
C LYS A 117 11.73 -8.83 -20.25
N HIS A 118 11.34 -7.96 -21.19
CA HIS A 118 12.00 -6.69 -21.43
C HIS A 118 11.90 -5.71 -20.24
N CYS A 119 10.73 -5.60 -19.60
CA CYS A 119 10.54 -4.75 -18.42
C CYS A 119 11.42 -5.21 -17.24
N VAL A 120 11.45 -6.51 -16.97
CA VAL A 120 12.27 -7.07 -15.88
C VAL A 120 13.76 -6.81 -16.14
N GLN A 121 14.24 -7.12 -17.34
CA GLN A 121 15.65 -6.88 -17.72
C GLN A 121 16.03 -5.40 -17.64
N THR A 122 15.11 -4.50 -18.00
CA THR A 122 15.35 -3.05 -17.91
C THR A 122 15.48 -2.62 -16.45
N ILE A 123 14.57 -3.06 -15.57
CA ILE A 123 14.63 -2.73 -14.13
C ILE A 123 15.93 -3.24 -13.51
N GLU A 124 16.32 -4.49 -13.79
CA GLU A 124 17.57 -5.06 -13.28
C GLU A 124 18.79 -4.27 -13.75
N LYS A 125 18.85 -3.93 -15.04
CA LYS A 125 19.93 -3.14 -15.61
C LYS A 125 20.03 -1.76 -14.95
N GLU A 126 18.93 -1.04 -14.87
CA GLU A 126 18.89 0.29 -14.25
C GLU A 126 19.29 0.23 -12.77
N PHE A 127 18.92 -0.83 -12.06
CA PHE A 127 19.31 -1.02 -10.66
C PHE A 127 20.83 -1.19 -10.50
N ILE A 128 21.46 -2.00 -11.36
CA ILE A 128 22.91 -2.20 -11.36
C ILE A 128 23.63 -0.90 -11.73
N GLU A 129 23.14 -0.19 -12.75
CA GLU A 129 23.68 1.11 -13.15
C GLU A 129 23.56 2.14 -12.03
N LEU A 130 22.42 2.18 -11.32
CA LEU A 130 22.22 3.06 -10.17
C LEU A 130 23.22 2.77 -9.05
N LYS A 131 23.45 1.49 -8.70
CA LYS A 131 24.45 1.10 -7.69
C LYS A 131 25.90 1.41 -8.10
N THR A 132 26.18 1.38 -9.40
CA THR A 132 27.55 1.59 -9.93
C THR A 132 27.84 3.03 -10.32
N SER A 133 26.82 3.89 -10.38
CA SER A 133 26.87 5.32 -10.70
C SER A 133 27.82 6.13 -9.81
N GLY A 134 28.09 5.64 -8.59
CA GLY A 134 28.92 6.35 -7.61
C GLY A 134 28.18 7.41 -6.81
N PHE A 135 26.84 7.46 -6.89
CA PHE A 135 26.07 8.35 -6.03
C PHE A 135 26.31 8.08 -4.55
N THR A 136 26.21 9.15 -3.78
CA THR A 136 26.40 9.23 -2.34
C THR A 136 25.17 9.86 -1.70
N ALA A 137 25.09 9.77 -0.37
CA ALA A 137 23.97 10.37 0.38
C ALA A 137 23.84 11.89 0.17
N SER A 138 24.93 12.60 -0.12
CA SER A 138 24.92 14.05 -0.37
C SER A 138 24.31 14.43 -1.71
N ASP A 139 24.17 13.49 -2.65
CA ASP A 139 23.57 13.75 -3.96
C ASP A 139 22.04 13.81 -3.90
N PHE A 140 21.45 13.43 -2.75
CA PHE A 140 20.00 13.41 -2.53
C PHE A 140 19.60 14.28 -1.36
N ASN A 141 18.50 15.02 -1.52
CA ASN A 141 18.00 15.93 -0.49
C ASN A 141 17.44 15.21 0.75
N ASP A 142 16.91 14.00 0.57
CA ASP A 142 16.31 13.19 1.63
C ASP A 142 16.49 11.71 1.30
N LEU A 143 16.81 10.92 2.33
CA LEU A 143 16.96 9.46 2.24
C LEU A 143 15.69 8.72 2.68
N ARG A 144 14.58 9.43 2.90
CA ARG A 144 13.27 8.80 3.06
C ARG A 144 12.92 8.06 1.75
N PRO A 145 12.57 6.76 1.79
CA PRO A 145 12.47 5.94 0.57
C PRO A 145 11.59 6.53 -0.55
N ASP A 146 10.42 7.08 -0.21
CA ASP A 146 9.52 7.71 -1.18
C ASP A 146 10.12 8.95 -1.85
N ILE A 147 10.81 9.81 -1.08
CA ILE A 147 11.47 11.01 -1.62
C ILE A 147 12.70 10.63 -2.43
N PHE A 148 13.51 9.70 -1.92
CA PHE A 148 14.69 9.19 -2.61
C PHE A 148 14.33 8.64 -3.98
N TRP A 149 13.37 7.71 -4.05
CA TRP A 149 12.97 7.11 -5.31
C TRP A 149 12.27 8.10 -6.24
N ALA A 150 11.53 9.09 -5.71
CA ALA A 150 11.03 10.19 -6.52
C ALA A 150 12.17 11.05 -7.11
N SER A 151 13.24 11.27 -6.36
CA SER A 151 14.43 12.00 -6.82
C SER A 151 15.18 11.21 -7.89
N VAL A 152 15.40 9.91 -7.69
CA VAL A 152 15.99 9.00 -8.69
C VAL A 152 15.16 8.98 -9.99
N LYS A 153 13.83 8.94 -9.88
CA LYS A 153 12.93 8.97 -11.04
C LYS A 153 13.08 10.26 -11.87
N ASN A 154 13.30 11.38 -11.19
CA ASN A 154 13.43 12.70 -11.80
C ASN A 154 14.89 13.07 -12.13
N TYR A 155 15.85 12.18 -11.85
CA TYR A 155 17.25 12.41 -12.17
C TYR A 155 17.44 12.47 -13.69
N VAL A 156 18.09 13.54 -14.14
CA VAL A 156 18.43 13.76 -15.55
C VAL A 156 19.95 13.71 -15.66
N ASN A 157 20.46 12.83 -16.53
CA ASN A 157 21.90 12.74 -16.80
C ASN A 157 22.38 13.89 -17.69
N GLU A 158 23.69 13.97 -17.93
CA GLU A 158 24.31 15.00 -18.77
C GLU A 158 23.77 15.03 -20.21
N ALA A 159 23.25 13.89 -20.69
CA ALA A 159 22.63 13.76 -22.00
C ALA A 159 21.14 14.18 -22.04
N GLY A 160 20.58 14.66 -20.93
CA GLY A 160 19.17 15.07 -20.85
C GLY A 160 18.18 13.91 -20.71
N HIS A 161 18.64 12.69 -20.44
CA HIS A 161 17.81 11.50 -20.29
C HIS A 161 17.61 11.13 -18.82
N CYS A 162 16.50 10.46 -18.51
CA CYS A 162 16.22 9.91 -17.19
C CYS A 162 16.52 8.39 -17.17
N PRO A 163 17.74 7.96 -16.83
CA PRO A 163 18.16 6.57 -16.99
C PRO A 163 17.52 5.59 -16.01
N PHE A 164 16.89 6.06 -14.92
CA PHE A 164 16.44 5.21 -13.80
C PHE A 164 14.91 5.20 -13.61
N VAL A 165 14.15 5.57 -14.64
CA VAL A 165 12.69 5.76 -14.53
C VAL A 165 11.97 4.46 -14.22
N ASN A 166 12.40 3.34 -14.77
CA ASN A 166 11.70 2.06 -14.62
C ASN A 166 11.94 1.48 -13.23
N VAL A 167 13.19 1.44 -12.77
CA VAL A 167 13.52 0.96 -11.42
C VAL A 167 12.90 1.85 -10.34
N ALA A 168 12.92 3.17 -10.52
CA ALA A 168 12.32 4.09 -9.56
C ALA A 168 10.79 4.01 -9.54
N SER A 169 10.15 3.84 -10.70
CA SER A 169 8.70 3.64 -10.76
C SER A 169 8.29 2.31 -10.14
N PHE A 170 9.06 1.25 -10.38
CA PHE A 170 8.88 -0.04 -9.71
C PHE A 170 8.99 0.11 -8.19
N ALA A 171 10.06 0.71 -7.68
CA ALA A 171 10.26 0.90 -6.25
C ALA A 171 9.15 1.74 -5.59
N LEU A 172 8.71 2.84 -6.24
CA LEU A 172 7.59 3.65 -5.75
C LEU A 172 6.28 2.83 -5.71
N ASN A 173 6.01 2.02 -6.72
CA ASN A 173 4.83 1.16 -6.73
C ASN A 173 4.89 0.11 -5.62
N VAL A 174 6.06 -0.45 -5.34
CA VAL A 174 6.28 -1.36 -4.21
C VAL A 174 6.05 -0.66 -2.87
N LEU A 175 6.51 0.58 -2.71
CA LEU A 175 6.30 1.38 -1.48
C LEU A 175 4.84 1.78 -1.27
N CYS A 176 4.04 1.84 -2.32
CA CYS A 176 2.58 2.06 -2.23
C CYS A 176 1.81 0.81 -1.78
N LEU A 177 2.46 -0.37 -1.74
CA LEU A 177 1.81 -1.57 -1.24
C LEU A 177 1.56 -1.44 0.27
N PRO A 178 0.35 -1.78 0.75
CA PRO A 178 0.04 -1.75 2.16
C PRO A 178 0.75 -2.91 2.88
N ASN A 179 2.04 -2.72 3.18
CA ASN A 179 2.88 -3.76 3.78
C ASN A 179 2.66 -3.92 5.30
N SER A 180 1.80 -3.10 5.92
CA SER A 180 1.40 -3.27 7.32
C SER A 180 0.17 -2.42 7.67
N ASN A 181 -0.75 -2.95 8.49
CA ASN A 181 -1.94 -2.25 9.00
C ASN A 181 -1.62 -0.94 9.74
N ALA A 182 -0.38 -0.76 10.20
CA ALA A 182 0.05 0.41 10.95
C ALA A 182 0.09 1.72 10.12
N ALA A 183 0.31 1.63 8.79
CA ALA A 183 0.40 2.83 7.95
C ALA A 183 -0.98 3.48 7.77
N THR A 184 -2.01 2.66 7.50
CA THR A 184 -3.40 3.12 7.50
C THR A 184 -3.77 3.65 8.88
N GLU A 185 -3.55 2.90 9.97
CA GLU A 185 -3.87 3.38 11.32
C GLU A 185 -3.20 4.72 11.67
N ARG A 186 -1.96 4.95 11.24
CA ARG A 186 -1.26 6.23 11.44
C ARG A 186 -1.93 7.38 10.68
N VAL A 187 -2.31 7.17 9.43
CA VAL A 187 -3.05 8.17 8.63
C VAL A 187 -4.45 8.41 9.22
N TRP A 188 -5.15 7.36 9.64
CA TRP A 188 -6.44 7.45 10.32
C TRP A 188 -6.32 8.17 11.67
N SER A 189 -5.23 7.96 12.41
CA SER A 189 -4.93 8.63 13.68
C SER A 189 -4.66 10.12 13.47
N GLN A 190 -3.87 10.49 12.47
CA GLN A 190 -3.60 11.89 12.11
C GLN A 190 -4.88 12.60 11.66
N TYR A 191 -5.70 11.95 10.83
CA TYR A 191 -6.99 12.49 10.41
C TYR A 191 -7.96 12.67 11.59
N ASN A 192 -8.05 11.69 12.48
CA ASN A 192 -8.85 11.79 13.69
C ASN A 192 -8.35 12.88 14.64
N TRP A 193 -7.04 13.07 14.76
CA TRP A 193 -6.43 14.15 15.53
C TRP A 193 -6.83 15.53 14.98
N GLN A 194 -6.70 15.75 13.66
CA GLN A 194 -7.12 17.00 13.02
C GLN A 194 -8.64 17.26 13.17
N LYS A 195 -9.45 16.20 13.06
CA LYS A 195 -10.91 16.28 13.27
C LYS A 195 -11.26 16.63 14.71
N ASN A 196 -10.55 16.08 15.68
CA ASN A 196 -10.76 16.36 17.10
C ASN A 196 -10.25 17.75 17.50
N LEU A 197 -9.15 18.23 16.92
CA LEU A 197 -8.69 19.62 17.07
C LEU A 197 -9.74 20.63 16.60
N LYS A 198 -10.36 20.40 15.43
CA LYS A 198 -11.45 21.24 14.91
C LYS A 198 -12.71 21.21 15.78
N LYS A 199 -12.93 20.16 16.58
CA LYS A 199 -14.02 20.08 17.55
C LYS A 199 -13.67 20.76 18.88
N SER A 200 -12.44 20.59 19.37
CA SER A 200 -11.93 21.26 20.57
C SER A 200 -11.92 22.78 20.40
N SER A 201 -11.50 23.28 19.23
CA SER A 201 -11.54 24.71 18.88
C SER A 201 -12.97 25.30 18.83
N LYS A 202 -14.01 24.46 18.65
CA LYS A 202 -15.41 24.91 18.70
C LYS A 202 -16.03 24.88 20.10
N ASN A 203 -15.33 24.29 21.08
CA ASN A 203 -15.78 24.23 22.47
C ASN A 203 -15.17 25.34 23.35
N LEU A 204 -14.27 26.17 22.80
CA LEU A 204 -13.76 27.38 23.43
C LEU A 204 -14.61 28.60 23.03
N ASN A 205 -15.86 28.61 23.48
CA ASN A 205 -16.57 29.85 23.79
C ASN A 205 -17.80 29.54 24.65
N PRO A 206 -17.70 29.80 25.95
CA PRO A 206 -18.78 30.50 26.63
C PRO A 206 -18.22 31.61 27.52
N PHE A 207 -18.43 32.85 27.09
CA PHE A 207 -18.39 34.10 27.87
C PHE A 207 -17.05 34.64 28.40
N GLY A 208 -16.82 35.92 28.11
CA GLY A 208 -15.72 36.71 28.68
C GLY A 208 -15.52 38.08 28.04
N ARG A 209 -16.59 38.87 27.87
CA ARG A 209 -16.49 40.34 27.73
C ARG A 209 -16.85 40.94 29.08
N TYR A 210 -15.86 41.53 29.76
CA TYR A 210 -15.90 42.83 30.43
C TYR A 210 -14.46 43.35 30.49
#